data_AF-Q28V28-F1
#
_entry.id   AF-Q28V28-F1
#
_cell.length_a   1.000
_cell.length_b   1.000
_cell.length_c   1.000
_cell.angle_alpha   90.00
_cell.angle_beta   90.00
_cell.angle_gamma   90.00
#
_symmetry.space_group_name_H-M   'P 1'
#
loop_
_entity.id
_entity.type
_entity.pdbx_description
1 polymer ?
#
loop_
_entity_poly.entity_id
_entity_poly.type
_entity_poly.pdbx_seq_one_letter_code
_entity_poly.pdbx_strand_id
1 'polypeptide(L)'
;MAVNLKRYGLVYLGTIVGLVGLSNAMVYFLDMSLPTGISTILPAWLAAMTEGQKASDAKAPQYTGPQAWAQARRMTVVVVVINCIFGAIIFIYSDVATLLAQAPVLITALLLIGFAVTFLVNRFALTWGYKVQHRAIVRKESRVG
;
A
#
# COMPACT_ATOMS: atom_id res chain seq x y z
N MET A 1 16.63 -8.15 8.11
CA MET A 1 15.88 -6.97 8.59
C MET A 1 14.40 -7.17 8.43
N ALA A 2 13.60 -6.68 9.38
CA ALA A 2 12.14 -6.76 9.34
C ALA A 2 11.57 -5.37 9.05
N VAL A 3 10.58 -5.31 8.16
CA VAL A 3 9.76 -4.11 7.95
C VAL A 3 9.01 -3.79 9.25
N ASN A 4 8.87 -2.50 9.58
CA ASN A 4 8.05 -2.10 10.70
C ASN A 4 6.58 -2.13 10.29
N LEU A 5 5.90 -3.26 10.57
CA LEU A 5 4.51 -3.49 10.16
C LEU A 5 3.53 -2.48 10.78
N LYS A 6 3.82 -1.96 11.98
CA LYS A 6 3.01 -0.93 12.63
C LYS A 6 3.07 0.39 11.84
N ARG A 7 4.28 0.82 11.47
CA ARG A 7 4.46 2.05 10.68
C ARG A 7 3.88 1.87 9.28
N TYR A 8 4.12 0.73 8.63
CA TYR A 8 3.49 0.40 7.35
C TYR A 8 1.96 0.51 7.43
N GLY A 9 1.33 -0.11 8.42
CA GLY A 9 -0.13 -0.06 8.60
C GLY A 9 -0.65 1.36 8.85
N LEU A 10 0.06 2.17 9.65
CA LEU A 10 -0.31 3.57 9.90
C LEU A 10 -0.20 4.43 8.63
N VAL A 11 0.87 4.27 7.84
CA VAL A 11 1.01 5.00 6.56
C VAL A 11 -0.07 4.56 5.58
N TYR A 12 -0.37 3.26 5.52
CA TYR A 12 -1.44 2.71 4.68
C TYR A 12 -2.80 3.33 5.03
N LEU A 13 -3.18 3.31 6.32
CA LEU A 13 -4.44 3.90 6.80
C LEU A 13 -4.46 5.42 6.61
N GLY A 14 -3.37 6.12 6.91
CA GLY A 14 -3.26 7.56 6.70
C GLY A 14 -3.42 7.94 5.22
N THR A 15 -2.90 7.11 4.32
CA THR A 15 -3.08 7.29 2.87
C THR A 15 -4.54 7.08 2.47
N ILE A 16 -5.22 6.06 2.99
CA ILE A 16 -6.66 5.85 2.74
C ILE A 16 -7.45 7.07 3.19
N VAL A 17 -7.26 7.54 4.42
CA VAL A 17 -7.98 8.71 4.95
C VAL A 17 -7.70 9.95 4.10
N GLY A 18 -6.45 10.17 3.69
CA GLY A 18 -6.07 11.25 2.79
C GLY A 18 -6.75 11.16 1.42
N LEU A 19 -6.83 9.96 0.84
CA LEU A 19 -7.50 9.73 -0.44
C LEU A 19 -9.01 9.91 -0.35
N VAL A 20 -9.65 9.50 0.75
CA VAL A 20 -11.07 9.77 0.98
C VAL A 20 -11.31 11.27 1.06
N GLY A 21 -10.50 12.01 1.82
CA GLY A 21 -10.59 13.46 1.90
C GLY A 21 -10.40 14.13 0.52
N LEU A 22 -9.37 13.71 -0.22
CA LEU A 22 -9.09 14.22 -1.56
C LEU A 22 -10.25 13.91 -2.54
N SER A 23 -10.79 12.70 -2.52
CA SER A 23 -11.91 12.30 -3.38
C SER A 23 -13.14 13.16 -3.10
N ASN A 24 -13.46 13.41 -1.82
CA ASN A 24 -14.60 14.26 -1.47
C ASN A 24 -14.39 15.71 -1.92
N ALA A 25 -13.17 16.24 -1.75
CA ALA A 25 -12.83 17.57 -2.25
C ALA A 25 -12.94 17.66 -3.77
N MET A 26 -12.43 16.68 -4.51
CA MET A 26 -12.52 16.66 -5.98
C MET A 26 -13.97 16.62 -6.48
N VAL A 27 -14.82 15.81 -5.85
CA VAL A 27 -16.24 15.74 -6.18
C VAL A 27 -16.92 17.08 -5.87
N TYR A 28 -16.68 17.65 -4.69
CA TYR A 28 -17.34 18.88 -4.27
C TYR A 28 -16.92 20.12 -5.08
N PHE A 29 -15.63 20.25 -5.42
CA PHE A 29 -15.10 21.46 -6.05
C PHE A 29 -14.94 21.35 -7.57
N LEU A 30 -14.75 20.15 -8.11
CA LEU A 30 -14.37 19.96 -9.52
C LEU A 30 -15.35 19.05 -10.28
N ASP A 31 -16.36 18.49 -9.61
CA ASP A 31 -17.28 17.48 -10.16
C ASP A 31 -16.54 16.30 -10.83
N MET A 32 -15.36 15.99 -10.31
CA MET A 32 -14.50 14.91 -10.81
C MET A 32 -14.37 13.81 -9.78
N SER A 33 -14.44 12.56 -10.23
CA SER A 33 -14.18 11.38 -9.41
C SER A 33 -12.73 10.93 -9.54
N LEU A 34 -12.18 10.42 -8.43
CA LEU A 34 -10.84 9.88 -8.39
C LEU A 34 -10.82 8.51 -9.08
N PRO A 35 -9.89 8.23 -10.01
CA PRO A 35 -9.82 6.93 -10.65
C PRO A 35 -9.62 5.80 -9.63
N THR A 36 -10.55 4.84 -9.61
CA THR A 36 -10.61 3.74 -8.63
C THR A 36 -9.36 2.86 -8.62
N GLY A 37 -8.71 2.70 -9.78
CA GLY A 37 -7.45 1.97 -9.89
C GLY A 37 -6.28 2.64 -9.16
N ILE A 38 -6.23 3.97 -9.14
CA ILE A 38 -5.15 4.71 -8.47
C ILE A 38 -5.37 4.69 -6.96
N SER A 39 -6.60 4.89 -6.50
CA SER A 39 -6.94 4.89 -5.07
C SER A 39 -6.75 3.54 -4.38
N THR A 40 -6.78 2.43 -5.13
CA THR A 40 -6.60 1.07 -4.58
C THR A 40 -5.12 0.70 -4.40
N ILE A 41 -4.25 1.17 -5.30
CA ILE A 41 -2.81 0.82 -5.29
C ILE A 41 -1.98 1.78 -4.44
N LEU A 42 -2.34 3.08 -4.43
CA LEU A 42 -1.58 4.13 -3.76
C LEU A 42 -1.27 3.86 -2.28
N PRO A 43 -2.22 3.41 -1.45
CA PRO A 43 -1.94 3.13 -0.04
C PRO A 43 -0.82 2.12 0.18
N ALA A 44 -0.85 1.01 -0.57
CA ALA A 44 0.18 -0.02 -0.50
C ALA A 44 1.53 0.51 -1.03
N TRP A 45 1.48 1.23 -2.16
CA TRP A 45 2.67 1.81 -2.78
C TRP A 45 3.40 2.76 -1.82
N LEU A 46 2.70 3.75 -1.28
CA LEU A 46 3.29 4.77 -0.40
C LEU A 46 3.77 4.18 0.92
N ALA A 47 3.02 3.25 1.51
CA ALA A 47 3.42 2.58 2.73
C ALA A 47 4.70 1.74 2.53
N ALA A 48 4.76 0.92 1.48
CA ALA A 48 5.93 0.09 1.19
C ALA A 48 7.15 0.94 0.80
N MET A 49 6.94 2.00 0.01
CA MET A 49 8.00 2.93 -0.38
C MET A 49 8.60 3.63 0.84
N THR A 50 7.77 4.08 1.78
CA THR A 50 8.22 4.73 3.02
C THR A 50 9.09 3.79 3.85
N GLU A 51 8.72 2.52 3.96
CA GLU A 51 9.55 1.51 4.65
C GLU A 51 10.90 1.30 3.96
N GLY A 52 10.91 1.29 2.63
CA GLY A 52 12.14 1.18 1.84
C GLY A 52 13.08 2.35 2.06
N GLN A 53 12.54 3.58 2.04
CA GLN A 53 13.29 4.80 2.33
C GLN A 53 13.86 4.78 3.75
N LYS A 54 13.04 4.42 4.75
CA LYS A 54 13.49 4.34 6.15
C LYS A 54 14.58 3.30 6.37
N ALA A 55 14.57 2.20 5.65
CA ALA A 55 15.67 1.24 5.67
C ALA A 55 16.96 1.87 5.14
N SER A 56 16.89 2.60 4.02
CA SER A 56 18.06 3.31 3.48
C SER A 56 18.56 4.40 4.43
N ASP A 57 17.67 5.17 5.07
CA ASP A 57 18.05 6.20 6.06
C ASP A 57 18.79 5.60 7.26
N ALA A 58 18.38 4.39 7.67
CA ALA A 58 19.02 3.63 8.74
C ALA A 58 20.35 2.97 8.31
N LYS A 59 20.86 3.27 7.11
CA LYS A 59 22.05 2.63 6.51
C LYS A 59 21.97 1.10 6.50
N ALA A 60 20.75 0.57 6.39
CA ALA A 60 20.51 -0.86 6.23
C ALA A 60 21.16 -1.37 4.95
N PRO A 61 21.61 -2.64 4.89
CA PRO A 61 21.95 -3.26 3.62
C PRO A 61 20.70 -3.39 2.73
N GLN A 62 20.92 -3.30 1.42
CA GLN A 62 19.85 -3.45 0.44
C GLN A 62 19.19 -4.82 0.56
N TYR A 63 17.86 -4.86 0.44
CA TYR A 63 17.12 -6.12 0.45
C TYR A 63 17.60 -7.05 -0.66
N THR A 64 17.94 -8.28 -0.29
CA THR A 64 18.15 -9.35 -1.26
C THR A 64 16.81 -9.76 -1.88
N GLY A 65 16.84 -10.39 -3.06
CA GLY A 65 15.63 -10.87 -3.75
C GLY A 65 14.69 -11.66 -2.82
N PRO A 66 15.17 -12.72 -2.15
CA PRO A 66 14.37 -13.52 -1.22
C PRO A 66 13.83 -12.72 -0.02
N GLN A 67 14.65 -11.81 0.55
CA GLN A 67 14.22 -10.99 1.68
C GLN A 67 13.09 -10.04 1.29
N ALA A 68 13.20 -9.40 0.11
CA ALA A 68 12.17 -8.49 -0.38
C ALA A 68 10.83 -9.20 -0.61
N TRP A 69 10.85 -10.45 -1.11
CA TRP A 69 9.64 -11.28 -1.22
C TRP A 69 9.06 -11.67 0.14
N ALA A 70 9.90 -12.02 1.12
CA ALA A 70 9.46 -12.33 2.47
C ALA A 70 8.80 -11.12 3.16
N GLN A 71 9.37 -9.92 3.01
CA GLN A 71 8.80 -8.69 3.55
C GLN A 71 7.51 -8.28 2.82
N ALA A 72 7.46 -8.44 1.49
CA ALA A 72 6.24 -8.19 0.73
C ALA A 72 5.07 -9.05 1.21
N ARG A 73 5.30 -10.33 1.52
CA ARG A 73 4.25 -11.22 2.07
C ARG A 73 3.71 -10.67 3.39
N ARG A 74 4.58 -10.25 4.31
CA ARG A 74 4.19 -9.69 5.61
C ARG A 74 3.38 -8.40 5.46
N MET A 75 3.80 -7.51 4.55
CA MET A 75 3.06 -6.27 4.26
C MET A 75 1.69 -6.56 3.64
N THR A 76 1.60 -7.53 2.72
CA THR A 76 0.31 -7.93 2.14
C THR A 76 -0.63 -8.54 3.17
N VAL A 77 -0.13 -9.34 4.12
CA VAL A 77 -0.96 -9.83 5.23
C VAL A 77 -1.57 -8.68 6.03
N VAL A 78 -0.81 -7.61 6.30
CA VAL A 78 -1.35 -6.40 6.95
C VAL A 78 -2.46 -5.78 6.12
N VAL A 79 -2.29 -5.67 4.80
CA VAL A 79 -3.33 -5.15 3.91
C VAL A 79 -4.58 -6.03 3.93
N VAL A 80 -4.43 -7.36 3.90
CA VAL A 80 -5.55 -8.31 3.99
C VAL A 80 -6.32 -8.08 5.29
N VAL A 81 -5.62 -8.02 6.44
CA VAL A 81 -6.24 -7.79 7.74
C VAL A 81 -7.03 -6.47 7.76
N ILE A 82 -6.43 -5.38 7.26
CA ILE A 82 -7.09 -4.08 7.19
C ILE A 82 -8.34 -4.14 6.30
N ASN A 83 -8.25 -4.77 5.12
CA ASN A 83 -9.38 -4.91 4.21
C ASN A 83 -10.48 -5.82 4.76
N CYS A 84 -10.14 -6.86 5.52
CA CYS A 84 -11.13 -7.68 6.23
C CYS A 84 -11.88 -6.86 7.28
N ILE A 85 -11.19 -5.98 8.02
CA ILE A 85 -11.84 -5.08 8.98
C ILE A 85 -12.79 -4.12 8.27
N PHE A 86 -12.34 -3.46 7.18
CA PHE A 86 -13.21 -2.60 6.38
C PHE A 86 -14.39 -3.36 5.77
N GLY A 87 -14.15 -4.57 5.26
CA GLY A 87 -15.18 -5.43 4.71
C GLY A 87 -16.25 -5.79 5.75
N ALA A 88 -15.84 -6.14 6.96
CA ALA A 88 -16.76 -6.42 8.07
C ALA A 88 -17.61 -5.19 8.44
N ILE A 89 -17.01 -4.00 8.48
CA ILE A 89 -17.73 -2.74 8.71
C ILE A 89 -18.76 -2.53 7.59
N ILE A 90 -18.35 -2.62 6.32
CA ILE A 90 -19.25 -2.44 5.18
C ILE A 90 -20.42 -3.42 5.23
N PHE A 91 -20.17 -4.68 5.58
CA PHE A 91 -21.22 -5.71 5.73
C PHE A 91 -22.28 -5.38 6.78
N ILE A 92 -21.90 -4.69 7.87
CA ILE A 92 -22.84 -4.32 8.94
C ILE A 92 -23.72 -3.12 8.53
N TYR A 93 -23.20 -2.21 7.71
CA TYR A 93 -23.83 -0.92 7.42
C TYR A 93 -24.43 -0.79 6.01
N SER A 94 -24.37 -1.83 5.16
CA SER A 94 -24.80 -1.70 3.76
C SER A 94 -25.48 -2.94 3.19
N ASP A 95 -26.38 -2.72 2.23
CA ASP A 95 -27.03 -3.77 1.41
C ASP A 95 -26.07 -4.51 0.46
N VAL A 96 -24.76 -4.23 0.53
CA VAL A 96 -23.70 -4.84 -0.30
C VAL A 96 -23.61 -6.36 -0.08
N ALA A 97 -24.13 -6.87 1.04
CA ALA A 97 -24.27 -8.31 1.30
C ALA A 97 -25.03 -9.04 0.18
N THR A 98 -26.03 -8.39 -0.44
CA THR A 98 -26.83 -8.98 -1.52
C THR A 98 -26.05 -9.12 -2.83
N LEU A 99 -25.19 -8.15 -3.16
CA LEU A 99 -24.29 -8.21 -4.32
C LEU A 99 -23.21 -9.30 -4.15
N LEU A 100 -22.72 -9.48 -2.92
CA LEU A 100 -21.75 -10.54 -2.59
C LEU A 100 -22.33 -11.95 -2.75
N ALA A 101 -23.62 -12.13 -2.46
CA ALA A 101 -24.31 -13.40 -2.64
C ALA A 101 -24.58 -13.76 -4.11
N GLN A 102 -24.70 -12.76 -5.01
CA GLN A 102 -25.06 -12.99 -6.41
C GLN A 102 -23.89 -13.49 -7.28
N ALA A 103 -22.65 -13.13 -6.95
CA ALA A 103 -21.48 -13.49 -7.77
C ALA A 103 -20.24 -13.83 -6.91
N PRO A 104 -20.32 -14.83 -6.02
CA PRO A 104 -19.25 -15.11 -5.05
C PRO A 104 -17.91 -15.49 -5.72
N VAL A 105 -17.96 -16.22 -6.84
CA VAL A 105 -16.76 -16.66 -7.57
C VAL A 105 -16.04 -15.48 -8.21
N LEU A 106 -16.76 -14.59 -8.89
CA LEU A 106 -16.18 -13.43 -9.55
C LEU A 106 -15.55 -12.47 -8.54
N ILE A 107 -16.25 -12.19 -7.44
CA ILE A 107 -15.75 -11.31 -6.39
C ILE A 107 -14.50 -11.90 -5.73
N THR A 108 -14.52 -13.19 -5.42
CA THR A 108 -13.35 -13.88 -4.87
C THR A 108 -12.16 -13.82 -5.83
N ALA A 109 -12.38 -14.02 -7.14
CA ALA A 109 -11.33 -13.91 -8.15
C ALA A 109 -10.75 -12.49 -8.22
N LEU A 110 -11.59 -11.45 -8.20
CA LEU A 110 -11.14 -10.05 -8.19
C LEU A 110 -10.35 -9.70 -6.92
N LEU A 111 -10.77 -10.20 -5.76
CA LEU A 111 -10.03 -10.02 -4.51
C LEU A 111 -8.66 -10.69 -4.56
N LEU A 112 -8.58 -11.92 -5.06
CA LEU A 112 -7.31 -12.64 -5.23
C LEU A 112 -6.37 -11.90 -6.19
N ILE A 113 -6.89 -11.38 -7.31
CA ILE A 113 -6.12 -10.55 -8.24
C ILE A 113 -5.64 -9.27 -7.53
N GLY A 114 -6.53 -8.60 -6.77
CA GLY A 114 -6.18 -7.41 -6.00
C GLY A 114 -5.07 -7.66 -4.98
N PHE A 115 -5.10 -8.80 -4.28
CA PHE A 115 -4.04 -9.20 -3.36
C PHE A 115 -2.74 -9.55 -4.08
N ALA A 116 -2.80 -10.22 -5.22
CA ALA A 116 -1.61 -10.50 -6.04
C ALA A 116 -0.95 -9.21 -6.54
N VAL A 117 -1.75 -8.26 -7.05
CA VAL A 117 -1.28 -6.94 -7.46
C VAL A 117 -0.68 -6.19 -6.27
N THR A 118 -1.36 -6.17 -5.12
CA THR A 118 -0.85 -5.51 -3.91
C THR A 118 0.47 -6.12 -3.43
N PHE A 119 0.60 -7.45 -3.51
CA PHE A 119 1.84 -8.14 -3.19
C PHE A 119 3.00 -7.74 -4.10
N LEU A 120 2.76 -7.65 -5.41
CA LEU A 120 3.75 -7.16 -6.37
C LEU A 120 4.09 -5.69 -6.09
N VAL A 121 3.09 -4.83 -5.89
CA VAL A 121 3.27 -3.42 -5.54
C VAL A 121 4.16 -3.27 -4.31
N ASN A 122 3.85 -3.98 -3.23
CA ASN A 122 4.63 -3.99 -2.00
C ASN A 122 6.09 -4.39 -2.25
N ARG A 123 6.31 -5.43 -3.07
CA ARG A 123 7.64 -5.89 -3.45
C ARG A 123 8.41 -4.83 -4.23
N PHE A 124 7.79 -4.23 -5.24
CA PHE A 124 8.42 -3.24 -6.11
C PHE A 124 8.69 -1.94 -5.35
N ALA A 125 7.66 -1.37 -4.72
CA ALA A 125 7.72 -0.10 -4.00
C ALA A 125 8.73 -0.14 -2.85
N LEU A 126 8.83 -1.24 -2.10
CA LEU A 126 9.84 -1.40 -1.05
C LEU A 126 11.27 -1.26 -1.59
N THR A 127 11.59 -2.01 -2.66
CA THR A 127 12.94 -1.95 -3.23
C THR A 127 13.21 -0.66 -3.99
N TRP A 128 12.18 -0.07 -4.59
CA TRP A 128 12.28 1.21 -5.26
C TRP A 128 12.54 2.34 -4.26
N GLY A 129 11.77 2.39 -3.17
CA GLY A 129 11.93 3.36 -2.09
C GLY A 129 13.34 3.33 -1.51
N TYR A 130 13.88 2.14 -1.25
CA TYR A 130 15.27 1.99 -0.82
C TYR A 130 16.26 2.56 -1.85
N LYS A 131 16.16 2.15 -3.12
CA LYS A 131 17.11 2.57 -4.19
C LYS A 131 17.11 4.07 -4.40
N VAL A 132 15.93 4.70 -4.43
CA VAL A 132 15.79 6.14 -4.64
C VAL A 132 16.41 6.91 -3.48
N GLN A 133 16.10 6.51 -2.24
CA GLN A 133 16.63 7.19 -1.06
C GLN A 133 18.15 7.03 -0.94
N HIS A 134 18.66 5.82 -1.22
CA HIS A 134 20.09 5.56 -1.17
C HIS A 134 20.85 6.44 -2.17
N ARG A 135 20.35 6.56 -3.41
CA ARG A 135 20.93 7.46 -4.42
C ARG A 135 20.87 8.92 -3.98
N ALA A 136 19.80 9.35 -3.31
CA ALA A 136 19.67 10.71 -2.81
C ALA A 136 20.69 11.01 -1.69
N ILE A 137 20.91 10.06 -0.76
CA ILE A 137 21.89 10.18 0.31
C ILE A 137 23.31 10.28 -0.27
N VAL A 138 23.69 9.36 -1.16
CA VAL A 138 25.03 9.35 -1.79
C VAL A 138 25.29 10.66 -2.55
N ARG A 139 24.31 11.18 -3.30
CA ARG A 139 24.42 12.47 -4.00
C ARG A 139 24.56 13.67 -3.06
N LYS A 140 23.99 13.59 -1.86
CA LYS A 140 24.10 14.65 -0.85
C LYS A 140 25.48 14.62 -0.20
N GLU A 141 25.99 13.44 0.13
CA GLU A 141 27.33 13.25 0.70
C GLU A 141 28.42 13.71 -0.29
N SER A 142 28.29 13.43 -1.58
CA SER A 142 29.24 13.85 -2.61
C SER A 142 29.27 15.35 -2.92
N ARG A 143 28.34 16.14 -2.35
CA ARG A 143 28.29 17.61 -2.52
C ARG A 143 28.87 18.36 -1.32
N VAL A 144 29.09 17.65 -0.21
CA VAL A 144 29.54 18.23 1.08
C VAL A 144 31.00 17.86 1.37
N GLY A 145 31.52 16.79 0.77
CA GLY A 145 32.94 16.46 0.76
C GLY A 145 33.66 17.09 -0.43
#